data_AF-A0A976J5G4-F1
#
_entry.id   AF-A0A976J5G4-F1
#
_cell.length_a   1.000
_cell.length_b   1.000
_cell.length_c   1.000
_cell.angle_alpha   90.00
_cell.angle_beta   90.00
_cell.angle_gamma   90.00
#
_symmetry.space_group_name_H-M   'P 1'
#
loop_
_entity.id
_entity.type
_entity.pdbx_description
1 polymer ?
#
loop_
_entity_poly.entity_id
_entity_poly.type
_entity_poly.pdbx_seq_one_letter_code
_entity_poly.pdbx_strand_id
1 'polypeptide(L)'
;MTPAAAALERAAIDAGVIADSAHMSPVGLYRHRHEAGRDSLCIVPGSDGTMWFGLEAMFGENIECHGHGTVRRSGDRLVMNFARSACLIVARYEGDRIMLPGALDVGCERLCSERGTLEGVTFPRVSASASVAADARSVKGSPLCSL
;
A
#
# COMPACT_ATOMS: atom_id res chain seq x y z
N MET A 1 9.32 21.50 5.73
CA MET A 1 10.56 21.06 5.03
C MET A 1 11.29 22.31 4.59
N THR A 2 12.53 22.51 5.04
CA THR A 2 13.34 23.66 4.60
C THR A 2 13.99 23.36 3.24
N PRO A 3 14.24 24.38 2.40
CA PRO A 3 14.87 24.19 1.08
C PRO A 3 16.23 23.49 1.17
N ALA A 4 16.97 23.71 2.26
CA ALA A 4 18.26 23.06 2.50
C ALA A 4 18.14 21.54 2.72
N ALA A 5 17.07 21.08 3.37
CA ALA A 5 16.84 19.64 3.57
C ALA A 5 16.52 18.94 2.24
N ALA A 6 15.71 19.58 1.38
CA ALA A 6 15.38 19.05 0.05
C ALA A 6 16.61 19.01 -0.88
N ALA A 7 17.49 20.01 -0.81
CA ALA A 7 18.72 20.05 -1.60
C ALA A 7 19.71 18.96 -1.18
N LEU A 8 19.86 18.72 0.12
CA LEU A 8 20.74 17.67 0.65
C LEU A 8 20.22 16.27 0.28
N GLU A 9 18.91 16.05 0.41
CA GLU A 9 18.27 14.79 0.01
C GLU A 9 18.46 14.52 -1.49
N ARG A 10 18.31 15.54 -2.34
CA ARG A 10 18.54 15.41 -3.79
C ARG A 10 19.99 15.06 -4.12
N ALA A 11 20.96 15.71 -3.48
CA ALA A 11 22.38 15.40 -3.70
C ALA A 11 22.75 13.98 -3.26
N ALA A 12 22.13 13.48 -2.18
CA ALA A 12 22.33 12.11 -1.71
C ALA A 12 21.66 11.07 -2.64
N ILE A 13 20.54 11.40 -3.27
CA ILE A 13 19.92 10.60 -4.33
C ILE A 13 20.85 10.53 -5.56
N ASP A 14 21.34 11.67 -6.04
CA ASP A 14 22.22 11.73 -7.22
C ASP A 14 23.56 10.99 -6.98
N ALA A 15 24.05 11.00 -5.74
CA ALA A 15 25.23 10.24 -5.33
C ALA A 15 24.97 8.73 -5.13
N GLY A 16 23.73 8.27 -5.26
CA GLY A 16 23.34 6.87 -5.05
C GLY A 16 23.38 6.42 -3.59
N VAL A 17 23.46 7.36 -2.64
CA VAL A 17 23.50 7.09 -1.19
C VAL A 17 22.08 6.85 -0.65
N ILE A 18 21.09 7.53 -1.22
CA ILE A 18 19.66 7.35 -0.92
C ILE A 18 18.96 6.77 -2.15
N ALA A 19 18.13 5.75 -1.96
CA ALA A 19 17.33 5.19 -3.04
C ALA A 19 16.34 6.25 -3.57
N ASP A 20 16.31 6.44 -4.89
CA ASP A 20 15.34 7.34 -5.49
C ASP A 20 13.97 6.69 -5.51
N SER A 21 13.20 6.89 -4.43
CA SER A 21 11.84 6.41 -4.34
C SER A 21 11.02 6.91 -5.55
N ALA A 22 11.31 8.09 -6.13
CA ALA A 22 10.68 8.64 -7.34
C ALA A 22 10.74 7.68 -8.55
N HIS A 23 11.73 6.80 -8.61
CA HIS A 23 11.92 5.83 -9.69
C HIS A 23 11.62 4.37 -9.30
N MET A 24 11.33 4.08 -8.03
CA MET A 24 11.00 2.72 -7.60
C MET A 24 9.56 2.34 -7.95
N SER A 25 9.38 1.19 -8.59
CA SER A 25 8.05 0.66 -8.87
C SER A 25 7.36 0.22 -7.57
N PRO A 26 6.09 0.59 -7.34
CA PRO A 26 5.34 0.11 -6.19
C PRO A 26 4.87 -1.33 -6.35
N VAL A 27 5.02 -1.95 -7.53
CA VAL A 27 4.72 -3.38 -7.77
C VAL A 27 5.46 -4.25 -6.76
N GLY A 28 4.76 -5.21 -6.16
CA GLY A 28 5.32 -6.10 -5.16
C GLY A 28 4.33 -6.53 -4.08
N LEU A 29 4.85 -7.31 -3.14
CA LEU A 29 4.13 -7.79 -1.96
C LEU A 29 4.63 -7.05 -0.72
N TYR A 30 3.69 -6.60 0.10
CA TYR A 30 3.92 -5.90 1.36
C TYR A 30 3.14 -6.61 2.46
N ARG A 31 3.77 -6.82 3.61
CA ARG A 31 3.12 -7.46 4.76
C ARG A 31 3.67 -6.96 6.08
N HIS A 32 2.78 -6.74 7.03
CA HIS A 32 3.13 -6.52 8.42
C HIS A 32 2.52 -7.63 9.26
N ARG A 33 3.28 -8.18 10.21
CA ARG A 33 2.78 -9.16 11.18
C ARG A 33 2.92 -8.57 12.57
N HIS A 34 1.86 -8.65 13.35
CA HIS A 34 1.78 -8.20 14.72
C HIS A 34 0.91 -9.16 15.54
N GLU A 35 0.73 -8.90 16.83
CA GLU A 35 -0.02 -9.79 17.73
C GLU A 35 -1.47 -9.98 17.31
N ALA A 36 -2.10 -8.91 16.80
CA ALA A 36 -3.48 -8.92 16.35
C ALA A 36 -3.71 -9.59 14.96
N GLY A 37 -2.65 -10.05 14.27
CA GLY A 37 -2.79 -10.68 12.95
C GLY A 37 -1.73 -10.27 11.94
N ARG A 38 -2.14 -10.23 10.67
CA ARG A 38 -1.27 -9.91 9.54
C ARG A 38 -1.99 -8.99 8.57
N ASP A 39 -1.37 -7.86 8.29
CA ASP A 39 -1.76 -6.97 7.22
C ASP A 39 -1.02 -7.38 5.95
N SER A 40 -1.73 -7.43 4.81
CA SER A 40 -1.12 -7.71 3.52
C SER A 40 -1.61 -6.71 2.48
N LEU A 41 -0.70 -6.25 1.63
CA LEU A 41 -1.02 -5.48 0.44
C LEU A 41 -0.19 -6.01 -0.72
N CYS A 42 -0.81 -6.22 -1.87
CA CYS A 42 -0.13 -6.55 -3.11
C CYS A 42 -0.41 -5.47 -4.15
N ILE A 43 0.57 -5.19 -5.00
CA ILE A 43 0.42 -4.34 -6.18
C ILE A 43 0.94 -5.12 -7.38
N VAL A 44 0.12 -5.23 -8.41
CA VAL A 44 0.41 -5.97 -9.64
C VAL A 44 0.16 -5.08 -10.87
N PRO A 45 0.96 -5.24 -11.95
CA PRO A 45 0.70 -4.55 -13.20
C PRO A 45 -0.53 -5.16 -13.91
N GLY A 46 -1.39 -4.31 -14.45
CA GLY A 46 -2.45 -4.65 -15.40
C GLY A 46 -1.93 -4.61 -16.84
N SER A 47 -2.75 -5.11 -17.77
CA SER A 47 -2.40 -5.21 -19.20
C SER A 47 -2.43 -3.87 -19.95
N ASP A 48 -3.11 -2.86 -19.41
CA ASP A 48 -3.32 -1.53 -19.97
C ASP A 48 -2.39 -0.46 -19.35
N GLY A 49 -1.42 -0.89 -18.53
CA GLY A 49 -0.56 0.01 -17.76
C GLY A 49 -1.17 0.54 -16.47
N THR A 50 -2.44 0.19 -16.17
CA THR A 50 -3.03 0.39 -14.84
C THR A 50 -2.34 -0.55 -13.85
N MET A 51 -2.15 -0.13 -12.60
CA MET A 51 -1.72 -1.02 -11.53
C MET A 51 -2.92 -1.36 -10.66
N TRP A 52 -3.07 -2.63 -10.33
CA TRP A 52 -4.10 -3.14 -9.44
C TRP A 52 -3.52 -3.45 -8.08
N PHE A 53 -4.32 -3.30 -7.04
CA PHE A 53 -3.94 -3.69 -5.69
C PHE A 53 -5.04 -4.49 -5.02
N GLY A 54 -4.61 -5.32 -4.07
CA GLY A 54 -5.46 -5.96 -3.08
C GLY A 54 -4.88 -5.71 -1.69
N LEU A 55 -5.75 -5.56 -0.70
CA LEU A 55 -5.42 -5.23 0.67
C LEU A 55 -6.28 -6.03 1.65
N GLU A 56 -5.63 -6.49 2.72
CA GLU A 56 -6.25 -6.94 3.97
C GLU A 56 -5.52 -6.29 5.15
N ALA A 57 -6.24 -5.92 6.19
CA ALA A 57 -5.69 -5.53 7.50
C ALA A 57 -6.48 -6.23 8.61
N MET A 58 -5.79 -6.72 9.63
CA MET A 58 -6.39 -7.56 10.69
C MET A 58 -6.17 -6.93 12.06
N PHE A 59 -7.20 -6.89 12.90
CA PHE A 59 -7.18 -6.28 14.23
C PHE A 59 -7.77 -7.22 15.29
N GLY A 60 -7.27 -8.46 15.32
CA GLY A 60 -7.77 -9.54 16.17
C GLY A 60 -8.56 -10.56 15.36
N GLU A 61 -9.38 -11.38 16.02
CA GLU A 61 -10.04 -12.52 15.37
C GLU A 61 -11.15 -12.12 14.39
N ASN A 62 -11.89 -11.03 14.68
CA ASN A 62 -13.11 -10.67 13.94
C ASN A 62 -13.14 -9.23 13.42
N ILE A 63 -12.05 -8.48 13.59
CA ILE A 63 -11.94 -7.10 13.13
C ILE A 63 -10.99 -7.07 11.95
N GLU A 64 -11.49 -6.75 10.77
CA GLU A 64 -10.73 -6.80 9.54
C GLU A 64 -11.17 -5.72 8.56
N CYS A 65 -10.26 -5.28 7.71
CA CYS A 65 -10.54 -4.42 6.57
C CYS A 65 -10.05 -5.10 5.30
N HIS A 66 -10.86 -5.08 4.24
CA HIS A 66 -10.53 -5.70 2.96
C HIS A 66 -10.90 -4.79 1.81
N GLY A 67 -10.09 -4.80 0.76
CA GLY A 67 -10.38 -4.01 -0.42
C GLY A 67 -9.46 -4.33 -1.57
N HIS A 68 -9.90 -3.98 -2.77
CA HIS A 68 -9.11 -4.05 -3.98
C HIS A 68 -9.44 -2.84 -4.86
N GLY A 69 -8.60 -2.55 -5.82
CA GLY A 69 -8.85 -1.46 -6.77
C GLY A 69 -7.61 -1.10 -7.57
N THR A 70 -7.56 0.14 -8.03
CA THR A 70 -6.46 0.64 -8.85
C THR A 70 -5.56 1.55 -8.04
N VAL A 71 -4.26 1.51 -8.29
CA VAL A 71 -3.29 2.41 -7.68
C VAL A 71 -2.54 3.18 -8.76
N ARG A 72 -2.42 4.50 -8.57
CA ARG A 72 -1.59 5.36 -9.40
C ARG A 72 -0.53 6.01 -8.55
N ARG A 73 0.71 5.99 -9.05
CA ARG A 73 1.84 6.65 -8.39
C ARG A 73 1.96 8.11 -8.80
N SER A 74 2.32 8.97 -7.85
CA SER A 74 2.56 10.40 -8.05
C SER A 74 3.67 10.86 -7.09
N GLY A 75 4.92 10.82 -7.53
CA GLY A 75 6.07 11.08 -6.66
C GLY A 75 6.17 10.05 -5.53
N ASP A 76 6.26 10.52 -4.29
CA ASP A 76 6.28 9.72 -3.06
C ASP A 76 4.87 9.30 -2.58
N ARG A 77 3.84 9.45 -3.43
CA ARG A 77 2.45 9.14 -3.09
C ARG A 77 1.85 8.07 -3.98
N LEU A 78 0.97 7.27 -3.39
CA LEU A 78 0.10 6.32 -4.07
C LEU A 78 -1.35 6.76 -3.90
N VAL A 79 -1.99 7.07 -5.02
CA VAL A 79 -3.43 7.32 -5.08
C VAL A 79 -4.12 5.98 -5.29
N MET A 80 -4.73 5.48 -4.24
CA MET A 80 -5.43 4.20 -4.19
C MET A 80 -6.93 4.45 -4.30
N ASN A 81 -7.53 3.99 -5.40
CA ASN A 81 -8.96 4.08 -5.64
C ASN A 81 -9.58 2.69 -5.43
N PHE A 82 -10.36 2.54 -4.36
CA PHE A 82 -10.96 1.27 -3.98
C PHE A 82 -12.20 0.98 -4.82
N ALA A 83 -12.19 -0.15 -5.53
CA ALA A 83 -13.31 -0.60 -6.33
C ALA A 83 -14.56 -0.79 -5.47
N ARG A 84 -15.73 -0.53 -6.08
CA ARG A 84 -17.05 -0.69 -5.44
C ARG A 84 -17.23 0.12 -4.14
N SER A 85 -16.41 1.15 -3.94
CA SER A 85 -16.50 2.08 -2.82
C SER A 85 -16.26 3.52 -3.32
N ALA A 86 -16.51 4.51 -2.46
CA ALA A 86 -16.10 5.89 -2.72
C ALA A 86 -14.76 6.23 -2.04
N CYS A 87 -14.09 5.22 -1.45
CA CYS A 87 -12.88 5.41 -0.69
C CYS A 87 -11.69 5.65 -1.62
N LEU A 88 -11.10 6.84 -1.48
CA LEU A 88 -9.84 7.21 -2.11
C LEU A 88 -8.83 7.47 -1.01
N ILE A 89 -7.71 6.74 -1.04
CA ILE A 89 -6.63 6.89 -0.07
C ILE A 89 -5.40 7.42 -0.79
N VAL A 90 -4.79 8.47 -0.25
CA VAL A 90 -3.50 8.98 -0.71
C VAL A 90 -2.43 8.54 0.28
N ALA A 91 -1.85 7.38 0.03
CA ALA A 91 -0.81 6.79 0.87
C ALA A 91 0.58 7.38 0.56
N ARG A 92 1.46 7.40 1.56
CA ARG A 92 2.89 7.70 1.36
C ARG A 92 3.63 6.43 0.94
N TYR A 93 4.57 6.54 0.02
CA TYR A 93 5.40 5.47 -0.47
C TYR A 93 6.87 5.88 -0.45
N GLU A 94 7.67 5.12 0.29
CA GLU A 94 9.09 5.43 0.55
C GLU A 94 10.03 4.47 -0.19
N GLY A 95 9.52 3.68 -1.15
CA GLY A 95 10.31 2.67 -1.86
C GLY A 95 10.08 1.25 -1.32
N ASP A 96 10.26 1.09 -0.01
CA ASP A 96 10.20 -0.17 0.72
C ASP A 96 8.99 -0.29 1.67
N ARG A 97 8.15 0.73 1.77
CA ARG A 97 6.94 0.72 2.60
C ARG A 97 5.85 1.61 2.03
N ILE A 98 4.62 1.27 2.36
CA ILE A 98 3.41 2.06 2.07
C ILE A 98 2.74 2.41 3.39
N MET A 99 2.44 3.68 3.61
CA MET A 99 1.85 4.19 4.85
C MET A 99 0.53 4.87 4.54
N LEU A 100 -0.56 4.36 5.12
CA LEU A 100 -1.86 5.00 5.03
C LEU A 100 -1.91 6.21 5.97
N PRO A 101 -2.64 7.28 5.62
CA PRO A 101 -2.76 8.46 6.47
C PRO A 101 -3.48 8.11 7.78
N GLY A 102 -3.21 8.87 8.85
CA GLY A 102 -3.84 8.68 10.16
C GLY A 102 -5.29 9.17 10.25
N ALA A 103 -5.84 9.72 9.17
CA ALA A 103 -7.23 10.11 9.06
C ALA A 103 -7.72 9.77 7.66
N LEU A 104 -8.86 9.09 7.57
CA LEU A 104 -9.49 8.69 6.31
C LEU A 104 -10.89 9.29 6.17
N ASP A 105 -11.38 9.33 4.94
CA ASP A 105 -12.76 9.74 4.66
C ASP A 105 -13.74 8.68 5.18
N VAL A 106 -14.92 9.10 5.64
CA VAL A 106 -16.00 8.22 6.12
C VAL A 106 -16.43 7.17 5.09
N GLY A 107 -16.21 7.43 3.80
CA GLY A 107 -16.43 6.46 2.73
C GLY A 107 -15.57 5.20 2.82
N CYS A 108 -14.46 5.23 3.56
CA CYS A 108 -13.55 4.11 3.78
C CYS A 108 -14.01 3.14 4.88
N GLU A 109 -14.92 3.54 5.76
CA GLU A 109 -15.46 2.67 6.82
C GLU A 109 -16.15 1.42 6.24
N ARG A 110 -16.73 1.53 5.05
CA ARG A 110 -17.37 0.41 4.33
C ARG A 110 -16.42 -0.71 3.90
N LEU A 111 -15.11 -0.49 3.99
CA LEU A 111 -14.10 -1.51 3.71
C LEU A 111 -13.84 -2.42 4.92
N CYS A 112 -14.35 -2.05 6.10
CA CYS A 112 -14.03 -2.68 7.36
C CYS A 112 -15.25 -3.34 8.01
N SER A 113 -15.02 -4.38 8.81
CA SER A 113 -15.99 -4.84 9.78
C SER A 113 -16.14 -3.82 10.92
N GLU A 114 -17.11 -4.04 11.82
CA GLU A 114 -17.35 -3.14 12.96
C GLU A 114 -16.05 -2.89 13.73
N ARG A 115 -15.69 -1.61 13.95
CA ARG A 115 -14.50 -1.13 14.68
C ARG A 115 -13.15 -1.31 13.97
N GLY A 116 -13.13 -1.81 12.73
CA GLY A 116 -11.92 -1.80 11.91
C GLY A 116 -11.65 -0.41 11.33
N THR A 117 -10.37 -0.08 11.14
CA THR A 117 -9.96 1.15 10.45
C THR A 117 -8.69 0.90 9.64
N LEU A 118 -8.54 1.57 8.50
CA LEU A 118 -7.30 1.59 7.72
C LEU A 118 -6.38 2.77 8.07
N GLU A 119 -6.77 3.59 9.03
CA GLU A 119 -6.01 4.75 9.44
C GLU A 119 -4.66 4.35 10.04
N GLY A 120 -3.58 4.96 9.54
CA GLY A 120 -2.22 4.75 10.03
C GLY A 120 -1.60 3.38 9.74
N VAL A 121 -2.33 2.47 9.08
CA VAL A 121 -1.80 1.13 8.75
C VAL A 121 -0.58 1.27 7.84
N THR A 122 0.47 0.50 8.14
CA THR A 122 1.75 0.53 7.42
C THR A 122 2.08 -0.85 6.88
N PHE A 123 2.42 -0.91 5.59
CA PHE A 123 2.74 -2.11 4.85
C PHE A 123 4.21 -2.08 4.42
N PRO A 124 5.14 -2.70 5.16
CA PRO A 124 6.53 -2.84 4.72
C PRO A 124 6.63 -3.91 3.62
N ARG A 125 7.55 -3.70 2.68
CA ARG A 125 7.76 -4.54 1.50
C ARG A 125 8.43 -5.84 1.91
N VAL A 126 7.87 -6.94 1.41
CA VAL A 126 8.43 -8.30 1.52
C VAL A 126 9.09 -8.72 0.20
N SER A 127 8.54 -8.30 -0.93
CA SER A 127 9.09 -8.61 -2.25
C SER A 127 8.78 -7.52 -3.27
N ALA A 128 9.71 -7.27 -4.20
CA ALA A 128 9.49 -6.43 -5.36
C ALA A 128 9.02 -7.22 -6.61
N SER A 129 8.84 -8.55 -6.48
CA SER A 129 8.44 -9.40 -7.60
C SER A 129 6.94 -9.31 -7.88
N ALA A 130 6.59 -9.05 -9.15
CA ALA A 130 5.21 -9.08 -9.62
C ALA A 130 4.56 -10.47 -9.48
N SER A 131 5.31 -11.55 -9.73
CA SER A 131 4.78 -12.92 -9.61
C SER A 131 4.46 -13.26 -8.15
N VAL A 132 5.35 -12.90 -7.22
CA VAL A 132 5.12 -13.09 -5.78
C VAL A 132 3.91 -12.28 -5.29
N ALA A 133 3.71 -11.08 -5.84
CA ALA A 133 2.55 -10.26 -5.53
C ALA A 133 1.25 -10.86 -6.09
N ALA A 134 1.27 -11.39 -7.31
CA ALA A 134 0.12 -12.03 -7.95
C ALA A 134 -0.31 -13.32 -7.25
N ASP A 135 0.66 -14.11 -6.78
CA ASP A 135 0.39 -15.36 -6.05
C ASP A 135 0.02 -15.15 -4.57
N ALA A 136 0.04 -13.90 -4.09
CA ALA A 136 -0.21 -13.58 -2.71
C ALA A 136 -1.62 -13.98 -2.29
N ARG A 137 -1.72 -14.57 -1.09
CA ARG A 137 -2.97 -15.00 -0.47
C ARG A 137 -3.30 -14.18 0.77
N SER A 138 -4.60 -13.96 0.97
CA SER A 138 -5.19 -13.43 2.20
C SER A 138 -4.96 -14.38 3.37
N VAL A 139 -5.29 -13.96 4.60
CA VAL A 139 -5.29 -14.83 5.78
C VAL A 139 -6.28 -15.99 5.60
N LYS A 140 -7.40 -15.73 4.89
CA LYS A 140 -8.45 -16.72 4.59
C LYS A 140 -8.12 -17.60 3.37
N GLY A 141 -6.95 -17.45 2.76
CA GLY A 141 -6.48 -18.28 1.63
C GLY A 141 -7.00 -17.88 0.25
N SER A 142 -7.87 -16.87 0.15
CA SER A 142 -8.29 -16.30 -1.14
C SER A 142 -7.12 -15.57 -1.82
N PRO A 143 -7.12 -15.42 -3.16
CA PRO A 143 -6.21 -14.47 -3.81
C PRO A 143 -6.32 -13.09 -3.15
N LEU A 144 -5.17 -12.46 -2.88
CA LEU A 144 -5.13 -11.09 -2.38
C LEU A 144 -5.28 -10.11 -3.55
N CYS A 145 -4.47 -10.29 -4.61
CA CYS A 145 -4.64 -9.60 -5.88
C CYS A 145 -5.39 -10.52 -6.82
N SER A 146 -6.66 -10.22 -7.05
CA SER A 146 -7.42 -10.80 -8.15
C SER A 146 -7.17 -9.91 -9.38
N LEU A 147 -6.48 -10.45 -10.39
CA LEU A 147 -6.38 -9.81 -11.70
C LEU A 147 -7.73 -9.87 -12.43
#